data_AF-A0A8B9GZ50-F1
#
_entry.id   AF-A0A8B9GZ50-F1
#
_cell.length_a   1.000
_cell.length_b   1.000
_cell.length_c   1.000
_cell.angle_alpha   90.00
_cell.angle_beta   90.00
_cell.angle_gamma   90.00
#
_symmetry.space_group_name_H-M   'P 1'
#
loop_
_entity.id
_entity.type
_entity.pdbx_description
1 polymer ?
#
loop_
_entity_poly.entity_id
_entity_poly.type
_entity_poly.pdbx_seq_one_letter_code
_entity_poly.pdbx_strand_id
1 'polypeptide(L)'
;MLTYPAYIASLLDSGAKRMAAGVRMDCSSQGQCPLSCHLCHMSPGPPRPAEPVLLQVTKAAPLYELVNNNETYQALQEAMMSVLWCSGRGDVIDDWCRCDSSAFGADGLPTCAPLPQPTLKLSHLYEPSSSLVIVEWNHAEPPIGVRIVDYLISQEKVTERTDHTKVETGKSFYIYSIIVLELSVEKTNI
;
A
#
# COMPACT_ATOMS: atom_id res chain seq x y z
N MET A 1 7.10 28.19 -24.28
CA MET A 1 6.68 28.19 -22.86
C MET A 1 7.33 26.97 -22.22
N LEU A 2 8.15 27.15 -21.17
CA LEU A 2 8.71 26.02 -20.44
C LEU A 2 7.64 25.40 -19.54
N THR A 3 7.60 24.07 -19.46
CA THR A 3 6.79 23.38 -18.46
C THR A 3 7.44 23.56 -17.08
N TYR A 4 6.64 23.47 -16.02
CA TYR A 4 7.16 23.57 -14.65
C TYR A 4 8.28 22.56 -14.36
N PRO A 5 8.17 21.26 -14.72
CA PRO A 5 9.27 20.32 -14.54
C PRO A 5 10.54 20.73 -15.31
N ALA A 6 10.41 21.20 -16.56
CA ALA A 6 11.57 21.63 -17.34
C ALA A 6 12.25 22.89 -16.74
N TYR A 7 11.47 23.81 -16.18
CA TYR A 7 11.99 24.98 -15.48
C TYR A 7 12.78 24.61 -14.22
N ILE A 8 12.21 23.76 -13.36
CA ILE A 8 12.89 23.32 -12.13
C ILE A 8 14.14 22.46 -12.47
N ALA A 9 14.09 21.62 -13.51
CA ALA A 9 15.25 20.87 -13.98
C ALA A 9 16.39 21.80 -14.44
N SER A 10 16.05 22.88 -15.15
CA SER A 10 17.03 23.89 -15.55
C SER A 10 17.65 24.63 -14.35
N LEU A 11 16.87 24.93 -13.30
CA LEU A 11 17.39 25.54 -12.06
C LEU A 11 18.33 24.60 -11.28
N LEU A 12 18.02 23.29 -11.29
CA LEU A 12 18.87 22.27 -10.70
C LEU A 12 20.21 22.15 -11.45
N ASP A 13 20.18 22.21 -12.78
CA ASP A 13 21.37 22.13 -13.65
C ASP A 13 22.22 23.41 -13.62
N SER A 14 21.59 24.59 -13.59
CA SER A 14 22.28 25.89 -13.61
C SER A 14 22.96 26.27 -12.29
N GLY A 15 22.93 25.40 -11.27
CA GLY A 15 23.63 25.62 -10.01
C GLY A 15 23.03 26.70 -9.11
N ALA A 16 21.77 27.10 -9.31
CA ALA A 16 21.02 28.03 -8.45
C ALA A 16 20.59 27.36 -7.12
N LYS A 17 21.55 26.72 -6.44
CA LYS A 17 21.39 25.75 -5.33
C LYS A 17 20.60 26.29 -4.14
N ARG A 18 20.55 27.60 -3.91
CA ARG A 18 19.83 28.19 -2.77
C ARG A 18 18.30 28.09 -2.93
N MET A 19 17.77 28.19 -4.14
CA MET A 19 16.31 28.13 -4.39
C MET A 19 15.79 26.72 -4.66
N ALA A 20 16.66 25.80 -5.09
CA ALA A 20 16.30 24.41 -5.39
C ALA A 20 16.89 23.40 -4.39
N ALA A 21 17.37 23.86 -3.23
CA ALA A 21 17.90 23.00 -2.19
C ALA A 21 16.85 21.98 -1.71
N GLY A 22 17.20 20.70 -1.72
CA GLY A 22 16.31 19.62 -1.27
C GLY A 22 15.30 19.13 -2.30
N VAL A 23 15.16 19.82 -3.45
CA VAL A 23 14.30 19.36 -4.54
C VAL A 23 14.95 18.18 -5.26
N ARG A 24 14.21 17.10 -5.45
CA ARG A 24 14.62 15.93 -6.25
C ARG A 24 13.55 15.65 -7.29
N MET A 25 14.00 15.30 -8.49
CA MET A 25 13.13 14.80 -9.55
C MET A 25 13.44 13.32 -9.76
N ASP A 26 12.40 12.52 -9.74
CA ASP A 26 12.45 11.11 -10.11
C ASP A 26 11.51 10.89 -11.31
N CYS A 27 12.00 10.20 -12.34
CA CYS A 27 11.30 10.02 -13.61
C CYS A 27 11.24 8.53 -13.94
N SER A 28 10.02 8.04 -14.15
CA SER A 28 9.76 6.69 -14.65
C SER A 28 9.00 6.79 -15.97
N SER A 29 9.49 6.08 -17.00
CA SER A 29 8.88 6.05 -18.33
C SER A 29 8.40 4.64 -18.66
N GLN A 30 7.11 4.52 -18.99
CA GLN A 30 6.58 3.30 -19.61
C GLN A 30 6.53 3.50 -21.13
N GLY A 31 7.44 2.85 -21.84
CA GLY A 31 7.60 3.00 -23.28
C GLY A 31 8.50 4.20 -23.68
N GLN A 32 8.77 4.32 -24.98
CA GLN A 32 9.67 5.34 -25.52
C GLN A 32 8.91 6.62 -25.88
N CYS A 33 9.48 7.78 -25.56
CA CYS A 33 8.94 9.07 -25.99
C CYS A 33 9.02 9.19 -27.54
N PRO A 34 7.91 9.43 -28.24
CA PRO A 34 7.92 9.55 -29.70
C PRO A 34 8.62 10.84 -30.14
N LEU A 35 9.29 10.82 -31.30
CA LEU A 35 10.03 11.97 -31.84
C LEU A 35 9.16 13.21 -32.08
N SER A 36 7.85 13.04 -32.26
CA SER A 36 6.89 14.14 -32.42
C SER A 36 6.51 14.84 -31.11
N CYS A 37 6.86 14.28 -29.94
CA CYS A 37 6.48 14.83 -28.65
C CYS A 37 7.64 15.55 -27.97
N HIS A 38 7.53 16.86 -27.82
CA HIS A 38 8.54 17.68 -27.13
C HIS A 38 8.41 17.69 -25.61
N LEU A 39 7.35 17.09 -25.04
CA LEU A 39 7.07 17.16 -23.60
C LEU A 39 7.77 16.06 -22.78
N CYS A 40 7.96 14.87 -23.36
CA CYS A 40 8.61 13.74 -22.69
C CYS A 40 10.09 13.54 -23.06
N HIS A 41 10.65 14.48 -23.82
CA HIS A 41 12.01 14.36 -24.34
C HIS A 41 13.04 14.68 -23.25
N MET A 42 13.72 13.67 -22.71
CA MET A 42 14.66 13.84 -21.59
C MET A 42 16.15 13.95 -22.01
N SER A 43 16.58 13.35 -23.12
CA SER A 43 17.89 13.53 -23.81
C SER A 43 17.98 12.49 -24.95
N PRO A 44 18.89 12.62 -25.94
CA PRO A 44 18.79 11.88 -27.19
C PRO A 44 19.26 10.43 -27.05
N GLY A 45 18.33 9.53 -26.70
CA GLY A 45 18.48 8.12 -27.03
C GLY A 45 18.41 7.92 -28.55
N PRO A 46 18.96 6.81 -29.10
CA PRO A 46 18.89 6.56 -30.53
C PRO A 46 17.43 6.60 -31.02
N PRO A 47 17.14 7.30 -32.13
CA PRO A 47 15.79 7.41 -32.67
C PRO A 47 15.34 6.04 -33.14
N ARG A 48 14.56 5.36 -32.29
CA ARG A 48 13.89 4.12 -32.61
C ARG A 48 12.38 4.36 -32.64
N PRO A 49 11.62 3.69 -33.51
CA PRO A 49 10.17 3.72 -33.44
C PRO A 49 9.74 3.33 -32.03
N ALA A 50 8.90 4.15 -31.41
CA ALA A 50 8.35 3.84 -30.10
C ALA A 50 7.33 2.70 -30.27
N GLU A 51 7.73 1.47 -29.95
CA GLU A 51 6.80 0.34 -29.88
C GLU A 51 5.82 0.58 -28.72
N PRO A 52 4.50 0.45 -28.94
CA PRO A 52 3.52 0.70 -27.89
C PRO A 52 3.69 -0.34 -26.77
N VAL A 53 3.75 0.14 -25.53
CA VAL A 53 3.76 -0.72 -24.34
C VAL A 53 2.38 -0.76 -23.71
N LEU A 54 2.06 -1.85 -23.01
CA LEU A 54 0.84 -1.95 -22.23
C LEU A 54 0.92 -0.97 -21.05
N LEU A 55 0.10 0.08 -21.09
CA LEU A 55 0.01 1.07 -20.00
C LEU A 55 -1.07 0.68 -18.99
N GLN A 56 -2.22 0.25 -19.49
CA GLN A 56 -3.38 -0.05 -18.65
C GLN A 56 -4.24 -1.16 -19.25
N VAL A 57 -4.72 -2.05 -18.40
CA VAL A 57 -5.80 -2.99 -18.71
C VAL A 57 -7.12 -2.34 -18.32
N THR A 58 -7.97 -2.02 -19.31
CA THR A 58 -9.26 -1.34 -19.07
C THR A 58 -10.41 -2.32 -18.89
N LYS A 59 -10.27 -3.54 -19.38
CA LYS A 59 -11.25 -4.61 -19.26
C LYS A 59 -10.54 -5.95 -19.14
N ALA A 60 -10.98 -6.77 -18.20
CA ALA A 60 -10.60 -8.16 -18.08
C ALA A 60 -11.89 -9.00 -18.06
N ALA A 61 -11.81 -10.20 -18.62
CA ALA A 61 -12.87 -11.20 -18.54
C ALA A 61 -12.27 -12.47 -17.91
N PRO A 62 -13.00 -13.15 -17.01
CA PRO A 62 -12.52 -14.37 -16.40
C PRO A 62 -12.43 -15.51 -17.42
N LEU A 63 -11.43 -16.37 -17.27
CA LEU A 63 -11.17 -17.44 -18.23
C LEU A 63 -12.25 -18.53 -18.27
N TYR A 64 -13.01 -18.72 -17.18
CA TYR A 64 -14.09 -19.70 -17.15
C TYR A 64 -15.24 -19.37 -18.10
N GLU A 65 -15.41 -18.10 -18.50
CA GLU A 65 -16.40 -17.71 -19.51
C GLU A 65 -16.12 -18.30 -20.91
N LEU A 66 -14.89 -18.77 -21.15
CA LEU A 66 -14.50 -19.41 -22.40
C LEU A 66 -14.86 -20.91 -22.45
N VAL A 67 -15.37 -21.48 -21.36
CA VAL A 67 -15.66 -22.91 -21.21
C VAL A 67 -17.14 -23.18 -21.47
N ASN A 68 -17.43 -24.07 -22.42
CA ASN A 68 -18.81 -24.41 -22.81
C ASN A 68 -19.45 -25.53 -21.97
N ASN A 69 -18.63 -26.35 -21.28
CA ASN A 69 -19.12 -27.43 -20.43
C ASN A 69 -19.45 -26.89 -19.03
N ASN A 70 -20.71 -27.05 -18.59
CA ASN A 70 -21.19 -26.46 -17.35
C ASN A 70 -20.48 -26.99 -16.09
N GLU A 71 -20.10 -28.28 -16.07
CA GLU A 71 -19.38 -28.86 -14.93
C GLU A 71 -17.96 -28.28 -14.82
N THR A 72 -17.26 -28.18 -15.94
CA THR A 72 -15.91 -27.61 -16.01
C THR A 72 -15.93 -26.10 -15.74
N TYR A 73 -16.99 -25.41 -16.19
CA TYR A 73 -17.22 -24.00 -15.89
C TYR A 73 -17.30 -23.77 -14.38
N GLN A 74 -18.14 -24.54 -13.67
CA GLN A 74 -18.30 -24.42 -12.22
C GLN A 74 -17.01 -24.75 -11.47
N ALA A 75 -16.36 -25.87 -11.81
CA ALA A 75 -15.10 -26.27 -11.18
C ALA A 75 -14.00 -25.22 -11.35
N LEU A 76 -13.88 -24.60 -12.53
CA LEU A 76 -12.89 -23.55 -12.79
C LEU A 76 -13.24 -22.25 -12.05
N GLN A 77 -14.52 -21.90 -11.96
CA GLN A 77 -14.97 -20.75 -11.19
C GLN A 77 -14.62 -20.92 -9.70
N GLU A 78 -14.95 -22.06 -9.11
CA GLU A 78 -14.66 -22.38 -7.70
C GLU A 78 -13.16 -22.36 -7.43
N ALA A 79 -12.36 -23.03 -8.27
CA ALA A 79 -10.90 -23.06 -8.15
C ALA A 79 -10.29 -21.65 -8.26
N MET A 80 -10.79 -20.81 -9.18
CA MET A 80 -10.29 -19.45 -9.33
C MET A 80 -10.60 -18.59 -8.09
N MET A 81 -11.81 -18.73 -7.52
CA MET A 81 -12.20 -18.04 -6.29
C MET A 81 -11.38 -18.50 -5.09
N SER A 82 -11.13 -19.80 -4.97
CA SER A 82 -10.26 -20.40 -3.95
C SER A 82 -8.84 -19.81 -4.01
N VAL A 83 -8.25 -19.74 -5.19
CA VAL A 83 -6.90 -19.18 -5.38
C VAL A 83 -6.85 -17.69 -5.05
N LEU A 84 -7.86 -16.93 -5.48
CA LEU A 84 -7.89 -15.48 -5.31
C LEU A 84 -8.09 -15.05 -3.85
N TRP A 85 -9.01 -15.71 -3.13
CA TRP A 85 -9.45 -15.27 -1.80
C TRP A 85 -8.93 -16.14 -0.66
N CYS A 86 -8.73 -17.43 -0.90
CA CYS A 86 -8.37 -18.42 0.11
C CYS A 86 -6.98 -19.03 -0.12
N SER A 87 -6.14 -18.38 -0.94
CA SER A 87 -4.78 -18.82 -1.29
C SER A 87 -4.71 -20.25 -1.86
N GLY A 88 -5.80 -20.76 -2.42
CA GLY A 88 -5.90 -22.13 -2.92
C GLY A 88 -5.95 -23.22 -1.84
N ARG A 89 -6.25 -22.86 -0.58
CA ARG A 89 -6.26 -23.79 0.58
C ARG A 89 -7.62 -23.79 1.31
N GLY A 90 -8.68 -23.70 0.52
CA GLY A 90 -10.05 -23.66 1.02
C GLY A 90 -11.01 -23.13 -0.04
N ASP A 91 -12.29 -23.27 0.22
CA ASP A 91 -13.36 -22.88 -0.72
C ASP A 91 -14.01 -21.58 -0.29
N VAL A 92 -14.51 -20.81 -1.24
CA VAL A 92 -15.34 -19.63 -0.96
C VAL A 92 -16.79 -20.08 -0.83
N ILE A 93 -17.40 -19.78 0.33
CA ILE A 93 -18.82 -19.98 0.59
C ILE A 93 -19.38 -18.61 0.95
N ASP A 94 -20.37 -18.12 0.20
CA ASP A 94 -20.83 -16.73 0.30
C ASP A 94 -19.63 -15.75 0.23
N ASP A 95 -19.40 -14.98 1.30
CA ASP A 95 -18.31 -14.01 1.43
C ASP A 95 -17.19 -14.48 2.38
N TRP A 96 -17.14 -15.77 2.75
CA TRP A 96 -16.14 -16.32 3.66
C TRP A 96 -15.35 -17.49 3.07
N CYS A 97 -14.11 -17.65 3.52
CA CYS A 97 -13.27 -18.78 3.14
C CYS A 97 -13.42 -19.92 4.15
N ARG A 98 -13.89 -21.07 3.67
CA ARG A 98 -13.84 -22.33 4.40
C ARG A 98 -12.47 -22.98 4.18
N CYS A 99 -11.58 -22.81 5.15
CA CYS A 99 -10.22 -23.34 5.07
C CYS A 99 -10.16 -24.88 5.17
N ASP A 100 -9.25 -25.47 4.40
CA ASP A 100 -8.86 -26.88 4.55
C ASP A 100 -8.14 -27.12 5.88
N SER A 101 -8.14 -28.36 6.36
CA SER A 101 -7.48 -28.74 7.62
C SER A 101 -5.97 -28.44 7.63
N SER A 102 -5.32 -28.41 6.47
CA SER A 102 -3.90 -28.06 6.34
C SER A 102 -3.61 -26.56 6.41
N ALA A 103 -4.63 -25.71 6.43
CA ALA A 103 -4.49 -24.24 6.41
C ALA A 103 -4.69 -23.61 7.79
N PHE A 104 -4.66 -24.39 8.86
CA PHE A 104 -4.69 -23.89 10.23
C PHE A 104 -3.28 -23.64 10.75
N GLY A 105 -3.11 -22.50 11.45
CA GLY A 105 -1.85 -22.11 12.06
C GLY A 105 -1.50 -22.97 13.28
N ALA A 106 -0.33 -22.73 13.87
CA ALA A 106 0.11 -23.40 15.09
C ALA A 106 -0.80 -23.11 16.30
N ASP A 107 -1.52 -21.99 16.26
CA ASP A 107 -2.53 -21.55 17.22
C ASP A 107 -3.92 -22.17 16.96
N GLY A 108 -4.09 -22.94 15.89
CA GLY A 108 -5.37 -23.52 15.50
C GLY A 108 -6.33 -22.51 14.86
N LEU A 109 -5.85 -21.33 14.45
CA LEU A 109 -6.66 -20.35 13.72
C LEU A 109 -6.55 -20.54 12.20
N PRO A 110 -7.62 -20.22 11.44
CA PRO A 110 -7.60 -20.32 9.97
C PRO A 110 -6.62 -19.31 9.34
N THR A 111 -5.78 -19.77 8.41
CA THR A 111 -4.78 -18.94 7.70
C THR A 111 -4.89 -19.00 6.17
N CYS A 112 -5.97 -19.58 5.63
CA CYS A 112 -6.15 -19.71 4.18
C CYS A 112 -6.41 -18.35 3.50
N ALA A 113 -7.19 -17.47 4.13
CA ALA A 113 -7.43 -16.12 3.65
C ALA A 113 -6.34 -15.16 4.21
N PRO A 114 -5.62 -14.41 3.36
CA PRO A 114 -4.55 -13.54 3.82
C PRO A 114 -5.11 -12.33 4.58
N LEU A 115 -4.55 -12.04 5.76
CA LEU A 115 -4.86 -10.83 6.51
C LEU A 115 -3.97 -9.66 6.03
N PRO A 116 -4.53 -8.61 5.41
CA PRO A 116 -3.73 -7.48 4.97
C PRO A 116 -3.15 -6.71 6.16
N GLN A 117 -1.89 -6.30 6.05
CA GLN A 117 -1.26 -5.49 7.10
C GLN A 117 -1.66 -4.02 6.96
N PRO A 118 -2.31 -3.41 7.97
CA PRO A 118 -2.64 -1.99 7.92
C PRO A 118 -1.36 -1.16 7.97
N THR A 119 -1.24 -0.19 7.06
CA THR A 119 -0.13 0.75 7.06
C THR A 119 -0.54 2.03 7.78
N LEU A 120 0.07 2.28 8.94
CA LEU A 120 -0.14 3.51 9.69
C LEU A 120 0.63 4.67 9.04
N LYS A 121 -0.02 5.80 8.83
CA LYS A 121 0.55 7.00 8.21
C LYS A 121 0.25 8.23 9.06
N LEU A 122 1.10 9.25 8.97
CA LEU A 122 0.78 10.57 9.49
C LEU A 122 -0.27 11.23 8.61
N SER A 123 -1.19 11.98 9.21
CA SER A 123 -2.18 12.74 8.44
C SER A 123 -1.51 13.75 7.52
N HIS A 124 -1.99 13.83 6.28
CA HIS A 124 -1.51 14.83 5.31
C HIS A 124 -2.10 16.22 5.55
N LEU A 125 -3.18 16.32 6.33
CA LEU A 125 -3.88 17.58 6.61
C LEU A 125 -3.36 18.27 7.88
N TYR A 126 -2.73 17.51 8.77
CA TYR A 126 -2.30 18.00 10.08
C TYR A 126 -0.82 17.69 10.30
N GLU A 127 -0.01 18.75 10.29
CA GLU A 127 1.40 18.65 10.66
C GLU A 127 1.52 18.32 12.16
N PRO A 128 2.38 17.36 12.54
CA PRO A 128 2.63 17.05 13.94
C PRO A 128 3.10 18.27 14.75
N SER A 129 2.64 18.37 15.99
CA SER A 129 3.09 19.38 16.94
C SER A 129 3.73 18.73 18.17
N SER A 130 4.25 19.54 19.09
CA SER A 130 4.85 19.04 20.32
C SER A 130 3.89 18.28 21.24
N SER A 131 2.57 18.35 21.01
CA SER A 131 1.55 17.68 21.83
C SER A 131 0.47 16.94 21.04
N LEU A 132 0.54 16.96 19.70
CA LEU A 132 -0.49 16.33 18.88
C LEU A 132 0.16 15.63 17.69
N VAL A 133 -0.16 14.36 17.56
CA VAL A 133 0.17 13.55 16.38
C VAL A 133 -1.10 12.86 15.94
N ILE A 134 -1.47 13.08 14.68
CA ILE A 134 -2.63 12.44 14.07
C ILE A 134 -2.12 11.36 13.12
N VAL A 135 -2.60 10.15 13.33
CA VAL A 135 -2.30 8.99 12.51
C VAL A 135 -3.56 8.47 11.83
N GLU A 136 -3.41 8.01 10.61
CA GLU A 136 -4.47 7.52 9.74
C GLU A 136 -4.05 6.17 9.16
N TRP A 137 -5.03 5.30 8.94
CA TRP A 137 -4.85 4.05 8.22
C TRP A 137 -6.11 3.76 7.41
N ASN A 138 -5.94 3.06 6.30
CA ASN A 138 -7.07 2.59 5.51
C ASN A 138 -7.57 1.27 6.09
N HIS A 139 -8.89 1.13 6.23
CA HIS A 139 -9.49 -0.15 6.58
C HIS A 139 -9.16 -1.16 5.48
N ALA A 140 -8.53 -2.27 5.86
CA ALA A 140 -7.92 -3.23 4.94
C ALA A 140 -8.68 -4.56 4.86
N GLU A 141 -9.95 -4.59 5.26
CA GLU A 141 -10.79 -5.80 5.13
C GLU A 141 -11.04 -6.09 3.63
N PRO A 142 -10.72 -7.29 3.15
CA PRO A 142 -11.08 -7.70 1.79
C PRO A 142 -12.59 -7.94 1.69
N PRO A 143 -13.18 -7.82 0.49
CA PRO A 143 -14.61 -8.09 0.30
C PRO A 143 -15.00 -9.56 0.56
N ILE A 144 -14.05 -10.50 0.47
CA ILE A 144 -14.25 -11.93 0.73
C ILE A 144 -13.11 -12.45 1.59
N GLY A 145 -13.41 -13.31 2.57
CA GLY A 145 -12.43 -14.07 3.34
C GLY A 145 -12.33 -13.61 4.79
N VAL A 146 -11.23 -12.95 5.15
CA VAL A 146 -11.00 -12.49 6.53
C VAL A 146 -11.91 -11.31 6.87
N ARG A 147 -12.31 -11.20 8.14
CA ARG A 147 -12.96 -10.00 8.69
C ARG A 147 -12.12 -9.41 9.80
N ILE A 148 -11.94 -8.11 9.77
CA ILE A 148 -11.17 -7.36 10.75
C ILE A 148 -12.11 -6.95 11.87
N VAL A 149 -12.02 -7.66 12.98
CA VAL A 149 -12.85 -7.37 14.16
C VAL A 149 -12.34 -6.17 14.94
N ASP A 150 -11.03 -5.99 15.04
CA ASP A 150 -10.41 -4.93 15.83
C ASP A 150 -9.03 -4.55 15.29
N TYR A 151 -8.54 -3.39 15.71
CA TYR A 151 -7.21 -2.88 15.46
C TYR A 151 -6.53 -2.59 16.80
N LEU A 152 -5.37 -3.18 17.03
CA LEU A 152 -4.54 -2.95 18.20
C LEU A 152 -3.45 -1.93 17.86
N ILE A 153 -3.42 -0.79 18.56
CA ILE A 153 -2.37 0.22 18.43
C ILE A 153 -1.58 0.29 19.73
N SER A 154 -0.26 0.10 19.64
CA SER A 154 0.67 0.25 20.77
C SER A 154 1.52 1.51 20.61
N GLN A 155 1.56 2.35 21.63
CA GLN A 155 2.40 3.55 21.67
C GLN A 155 3.45 3.46 22.77
N GLU A 156 4.71 3.65 22.40
CA GLU A 156 5.85 3.69 23.32
C GLU A 156 6.67 4.97 23.09
N LYS A 157 6.98 5.69 24.18
CA LYS A 157 7.89 6.84 24.14
C LYS A 157 9.30 6.35 24.44
N VAL A 158 10.11 6.24 23.39
CA VAL A 158 11.53 5.87 23.53
C VAL A 158 12.28 7.05 24.17
N THR A 159 12.92 6.81 25.31
CA THR A 159 13.82 7.77 25.95
C THR A 159 15.27 7.30 25.79
N GLU A 160 16.24 8.22 25.77
CA GLU A 160 17.68 7.93 25.55
C GLU A 160 18.32 7.00 26.62
N ARG A 161 17.60 6.63 27.67
CA ARG A 161 18.14 5.80 28.75
C ARG A 161 18.08 4.32 28.36
N THR A 162 19.17 3.89 27.73
CA THR A 162 19.70 2.53 27.57
C THR A 162 19.00 1.44 28.38
N ASP A 163 18.20 0.63 27.68
CA ASP A 163 18.12 -0.84 27.81
C ASP A 163 17.39 -1.38 26.56
N HIS A 164 18.06 -1.32 25.40
CA HIS A 164 17.54 -1.80 24.10
C HIS A 164 17.26 -3.31 24.05
N THR A 165 17.45 -4.03 25.16
CA THR A 165 17.19 -5.46 25.33
C THR A 165 15.79 -5.75 25.88
N LYS A 166 15.07 -4.73 26.35
CA LYS A 166 13.75 -4.88 26.97
C LYS A 166 12.74 -4.06 26.17
N VAL A 167 12.04 -4.72 25.25
CA VAL A 167 10.82 -4.16 24.64
C VAL A 167 9.78 -4.08 25.75
N GLU A 168 9.58 -2.89 26.32
CA GLU A 168 8.50 -2.69 27.28
C GLU A 168 7.22 -2.47 26.48
N THR A 169 6.26 -3.39 26.61
CA THR A 169 4.97 -3.27 25.91
C THR A 169 4.34 -1.91 26.23
N GLY A 170 4.30 -1.02 25.24
CA GLY A 170 3.74 0.33 25.36
C GLY A 170 2.25 0.35 25.70
N LYS A 171 1.65 1.54 25.78
CA LYS A 171 0.21 1.65 26.02
C LYS A 171 -0.56 1.09 24.82
N SER A 172 -1.37 0.07 25.06
CA SER A 172 -2.21 -0.58 24.06
C SER A 172 -3.61 0.02 24.05
N PHE A 173 -4.12 0.31 22.86
CA PHE A 173 -5.47 0.82 22.65
C PHE A 173 -6.21 -0.04 21.62
N TYR A 174 -7.50 -0.27 21.86
CA TYR A 174 -8.42 -0.99 20.97
C TYR A 174 -9.43 -0.02 20.36
N ILE A 175 -9.70 -0.14 19.06
CA ILE A 175 -10.39 0.90 18.28
C ILE A 175 -11.92 0.81 18.32
N TYR A 176 -12.50 -0.20 19.00
CA TYR A 176 -13.92 -0.13 19.38
C TYR A 176 -14.28 1.16 20.15
N SER A 177 -13.27 1.89 20.66
CA SER A 177 -13.37 3.27 21.13
C SER A 177 -12.61 4.20 20.16
N ILE A 178 -13.24 5.25 19.63
CA ILE A 178 -12.56 6.27 18.77
C ILE A 178 -11.34 6.82 19.53
N ILE A 179 -10.13 6.70 18.96
CA ILE A 179 -8.90 7.21 19.59
C ILE A 179 -8.47 8.50 18.89
N VAL A 180 -8.63 9.63 19.58
CA VAL A 180 -7.79 10.81 19.34
C VAL A 180 -6.57 10.64 20.23
N LEU A 181 -5.39 10.43 19.65
CA LEU A 181 -4.14 10.39 20.42
C LEU A 181 -3.77 11.83 20.83
N GLU A 182 -4.34 12.31 21.94
CA GLU A 182 -3.81 13.47 22.66
C GLU A 182 -2.49 13.05 23.32
N LEU A 183 -1.38 13.41 22.68
CA LEU A 183 -0.05 13.25 23.26
C LEU A 183 0.10 14.32 24.34
N SER A 184 -0.22 13.98 25.59
CA SER A 184 0.20 14.79 26.74
C SER A 184 1.72 14.70 26.85
N VAL A 185 2.43 15.55 26.09
CA VAL A 185 3.82 15.87 26.38
C VAL A 185 3.80 16.71 27.63
N GLU A 186 3.83 16.02 28.76
CA GLU A 186 4.15 16.60 30.04
C GLU A 186 5.49 17.33 29.87
N LYS A 187 5.44 18.66 29.78
CA LYS A 187 6.61 19.53 29.80
C LYS A 187 7.38 19.19 31.07
N THR A 188 8.39 18.35 30.95
CA THR A 188 9.37 18.19 32.01
C THR A 188 10.15 19.50 32.00
N ASN A 189 9.77 20.42 32.89
CA ASN A 189 10.56 21.60 33.19
C ASN A 189 11.96 21.13 33.58
N ILE A 190 12.95 21.56 32.82
CA ILE A 190 14.33 21.71 33.27
C ILE A 190 14.53 23.20 33.51
#